data_AF-A0A3N4R9I9-F1
#
_entry.id   AF-A0A3N4R9I9-F1
#
_cell.length_a   1.000
_cell.length_b   1.000
_cell.length_c   1.000
_cell.angle_alpha   90.00
_cell.angle_beta   90.00
_cell.angle_gamma   90.00
#
_symmetry.space_group_name_H-M   'P 1'
#
loop_
_entity.id
_entity.type
_entity.pdbx_description
1 polymer ?
#
loop_
_entity_poly.entity_id
_entity_poly.type
_entity_poly.pdbx_seq_one_letter_code
_entity_poly.pdbx_strand_id
1 'polypeptide(L)'
;MRDEFTALLRSQVGQHEGRDSDGTWNNQQRYSRETPGLEWSDGQPWCATLQCWAAHRTPGMEPLWPMTASCLTAVAWWKRAGRWSNYPVLGGPFYLGPDGGTHTGTVVGYDATTITTVEGNSNNNGSAEGDGVYLKTRSRSSIYGYGVPAYPEGTISADPRLGGRASAAVSTPTPVQEDDMPLTDNDIQRVSNAVWGYRLPDPDVPGRAVAAGDIQAYSDHRHTVLYNRVVASQGAIAALTDLVAKGTNDLTAAQVQQAVDASIERFMAGASVQVTVNSTTPKGN
;
A
#
# COMPACT_ATOMS: atom_id res chain seq x y z
N MET A 1 -4.03 -8.59 -22.46
CA MET A 1 -3.35 -7.33 -22.12
C MET A 1 -4.32 -6.34 -21.48
N ARG A 2 -5.46 -6.04 -22.10
CA ARG A 2 -6.48 -5.13 -21.56
C ARG A 2 -6.92 -5.51 -20.15
N ASP A 3 -7.24 -6.78 -19.93
CA ASP A 3 -7.75 -7.25 -18.63
C ASP A 3 -6.69 -7.09 -17.54
N GLU A 4 -5.41 -7.35 -17.84
CA GLU A 4 -4.29 -7.14 -16.92
C GLU A 4 -4.10 -5.65 -16.59
N PHE A 5 -4.06 -4.79 -17.61
CA PHE A 5 -3.95 -3.34 -17.45
C PHE A 5 -5.08 -2.76 -16.59
N THR A 6 -6.32 -3.17 -16.88
CA THR A 6 -7.49 -2.69 -16.15
C THR A 6 -7.61 -3.31 -14.75
N ALA A 7 -7.20 -4.56 -14.55
CA ALA A 7 -7.10 -5.16 -13.22
C ALA A 7 -6.07 -4.44 -12.35
N LEU A 8 -4.90 -4.11 -12.92
CA LEU A 8 -3.88 -3.34 -12.23
C LEU A 8 -4.41 -1.96 -11.81
N LEU A 9 -5.07 -1.22 -12.70
CA LEU A 9 -5.72 0.04 -12.34
C LEU A 9 -6.75 -0.13 -11.23
N ARG A 10 -7.62 -1.15 -11.32
CA ARG A 10 -8.64 -1.43 -10.29
C ARG A 10 -8.03 -1.76 -8.93
N SER A 11 -6.88 -2.44 -8.89
CA SER A 11 -6.17 -2.74 -7.64
C SER A 11 -5.69 -1.49 -6.89
N GLN A 12 -5.62 -0.34 -7.57
CA GLN A 12 -5.22 0.92 -6.96
C GLN A 12 -6.38 1.69 -6.34
N VAL A 13 -7.64 1.26 -6.51
CA VAL A 13 -8.80 1.94 -5.89
C VAL A 13 -8.63 1.99 -4.37
N GLY A 14 -8.80 3.18 -3.78
CA GLY A 14 -8.58 3.44 -2.36
C GLY A 14 -7.15 3.88 -2.00
N GLN A 15 -6.22 3.88 -2.96
CA GLN A 15 -4.91 4.49 -2.76
C GLN A 15 -5.02 6.02 -2.80
N HIS A 16 -4.30 6.67 -1.88
CA HIS A 16 -4.30 8.12 -1.71
C HIS A 16 -2.92 8.72 -1.98
N GLU A 17 -2.92 10.01 -2.32
CA GLU A 17 -1.70 10.81 -2.36
C GLU A 17 -1.19 11.17 -0.95
N GLY A 18 -0.04 11.84 -0.90
CA GLY A 18 0.54 12.36 0.33
C GLY A 18 -0.25 13.53 0.90
N ARG A 19 0.09 13.89 2.14
CA ARG A 19 -0.45 15.07 2.82
C ARG A 19 0.67 15.96 3.32
N ASP A 20 0.42 17.26 3.29
CA ASP A 20 1.23 18.24 3.99
C ASP A 20 0.97 18.16 5.50
N SER A 21 1.81 18.83 6.29
CA SER A 21 1.74 18.81 7.76
C SER A 21 0.43 19.35 8.34
N ASP A 22 -0.30 20.15 7.57
CA ASP A 22 -1.63 20.68 7.93
C ASP A 22 -2.79 19.74 7.56
N GLY A 23 -2.49 18.58 6.96
CA GLY A 23 -3.46 17.58 6.55
C GLY A 23 -4.02 17.77 5.14
N THR A 24 -3.58 18.80 4.40
CA THR A 24 -4.00 19.05 3.01
C THR A 24 -3.36 18.04 2.06
N TRP A 25 -4.12 17.56 1.09
CA TRP A 25 -3.62 16.68 0.03
C TRP A 25 -2.68 17.46 -0.90
N ASN A 26 -1.52 16.88 -1.22
CA ASN A 26 -0.41 17.63 -1.82
C ASN A 26 0.02 17.13 -3.20
N ASN A 27 -0.80 16.28 -3.83
CA ASN A 27 -0.53 15.62 -5.12
C ASN A 27 0.77 14.81 -5.18
N GLN A 28 1.45 14.56 -4.06
CA GLN A 28 2.65 13.74 -4.03
C GLN A 28 2.26 12.27 -4.03
N GLN A 29 2.66 11.52 -5.03
CA GLN A 29 2.26 10.12 -5.16
C GLN A 29 3.34 9.26 -5.80
N ARG A 30 3.20 7.95 -5.62
CA ARG A 30 4.20 6.96 -6.06
C ARG A 30 4.25 6.79 -7.58
N TYR A 31 3.14 6.96 -8.29
CA TYR A 31 3.01 6.75 -9.74
C TYR A 31 3.96 7.64 -10.56
N SER A 32 4.16 8.91 -10.20
CA SER A 32 5.14 9.78 -10.88
C SER A 32 6.56 9.25 -10.72
N ARG A 33 6.94 8.87 -9.50
CA ARG A 33 8.29 8.36 -9.17
C ARG A 33 8.55 6.97 -9.75
N GLU A 34 7.50 6.20 -10.00
CA GLU A 34 7.55 4.83 -10.50
C GLU A 34 7.36 4.73 -12.03
N THR A 35 7.22 5.86 -12.74
CA THR A 35 7.04 5.89 -14.19
C THR A 35 8.19 6.65 -14.85
N PRO A 36 9.12 5.96 -15.53
CA PRO A 36 10.28 6.59 -16.16
C PRO A 36 9.89 7.77 -17.07
N GLY A 37 10.51 8.93 -16.83
CA GLY A 37 10.29 10.14 -17.60
C GLY A 37 9.11 11.01 -17.14
N LEU A 38 8.38 10.60 -16.10
CA LEU A 38 7.29 11.38 -15.49
C LEU A 38 7.56 11.77 -14.02
N GLU A 39 8.77 11.58 -13.52
CA GLU A 39 9.16 11.89 -12.13
C GLU A 39 8.93 13.37 -11.79
N TRP A 40 9.14 14.25 -12.78
CA TRP A 40 8.91 15.70 -12.66
C TRP A 40 7.45 16.08 -12.37
N SER A 41 6.49 15.17 -12.61
CA SER A 41 5.07 15.42 -12.39
C SER A 41 4.60 15.08 -10.97
N ASP A 42 5.50 14.67 -10.07
CA ASP A 42 5.17 14.47 -8.66
C ASP A 42 4.78 15.82 -8.01
N GLY A 43 3.69 15.84 -7.24
CA GLY A 43 3.08 17.08 -6.73
C GLY A 43 2.24 17.85 -7.75
N GLN A 44 2.00 17.30 -8.95
CA GLN A 44 1.06 17.85 -9.94
C GLN A 44 -0.22 16.98 -10.03
N PRO A 45 -1.33 17.51 -10.58
CA PRO A 45 -2.51 16.69 -10.86
C PRO A 45 -2.15 15.44 -11.68
N TRP A 46 -2.52 14.26 -11.19
CA TRP A 46 -1.96 12.98 -11.65
C TRP A 46 -2.97 12.01 -12.27
N CYS A 47 -4.12 12.52 -12.74
CA CYS A 47 -5.16 11.72 -13.39
C CYS A 47 -4.65 10.94 -14.62
N ALA A 48 -3.81 11.56 -15.46
CA ALA A 48 -3.17 10.90 -16.59
C ALA A 48 -1.96 10.04 -16.17
N THR A 49 -1.22 10.47 -15.14
CA THR A 49 -0.02 9.77 -14.65
C THR A 49 -0.33 8.38 -14.12
N LEU A 50 -1.46 8.17 -13.42
CA LEU A 50 -1.88 6.82 -12.99
C LEU A 50 -1.95 5.84 -14.18
N GLN A 51 -2.49 6.29 -15.31
CA GLN A 51 -2.66 5.45 -16.50
C GLN A 51 -1.31 5.17 -17.18
N CYS A 52 -0.38 6.13 -17.17
CA CYS A 52 0.99 5.93 -17.64
C CYS A 52 1.74 4.93 -16.76
N TRP A 53 1.60 5.03 -15.43
CA TRP A 53 2.17 4.06 -14.50
C TRP A 53 1.65 2.64 -14.75
N ALA A 54 0.34 2.49 -14.93
CA ALA A 54 -0.24 1.19 -15.25
C ALA A 54 0.21 0.66 -16.62
N ALA A 55 0.39 1.54 -17.61
CA ALA A 55 0.92 1.18 -18.93
C ALA A 55 2.40 0.75 -18.86
N HIS A 56 3.21 1.42 -18.04
CA HIS A 56 4.59 1.03 -17.78
C HIS A 56 4.69 -0.34 -17.09
N ARG A 57 3.78 -0.61 -16.15
CA ARG A 57 3.73 -1.85 -15.37
C ARG A 57 3.10 -3.03 -16.10
N THR A 58 2.38 -2.80 -17.20
CA THR A 58 1.76 -3.85 -18.00
C THR A 58 2.63 -4.15 -19.22
N PRO A 59 3.19 -5.37 -19.36
CA PRO A 59 4.09 -5.70 -20.47
C PRO A 59 3.49 -5.37 -21.84
N GLY A 60 4.21 -4.56 -22.62
CA GLY A 60 3.83 -4.19 -23.99
C GLY A 60 2.76 -3.10 -24.12
N MET A 61 2.35 -2.46 -23.01
CA MET A 61 1.29 -1.44 -23.03
C MET A 61 1.81 -0.03 -23.32
N GLU A 62 3.05 0.33 -22.95
CA GLU A 62 3.62 1.67 -23.20
C GLU A 62 3.51 2.16 -24.66
N PRO A 63 3.78 1.35 -25.69
CA PRO A 63 3.64 1.79 -27.09
C PRO A 63 2.19 2.07 -27.50
N LEU A 64 1.22 1.60 -26.71
CA LEU A 64 -0.21 1.70 -26.98
C LEU A 64 -0.86 2.86 -26.23
N TRP A 65 -0.08 3.64 -25.46
CA TRP A 65 -0.58 4.68 -24.58
C TRP A 65 0.27 5.96 -24.67
N PRO A 66 -0.34 7.16 -24.58
CA PRO A 66 0.42 8.39 -24.48
C PRO A 66 1.06 8.50 -23.09
N MET A 67 2.37 8.29 -23.01
CA MET A 67 3.16 8.43 -21.78
C MET A 67 3.38 9.91 -21.43
N THR A 68 2.34 10.56 -20.88
CA THR A 68 2.32 11.98 -20.53
C THR A 68 1.40 12.28 -19.34
N ALA A 69 1.78 13.24 -18.51
CA ALA A 69 0.94 13.75 -17.42
C ALA A 69 -0.16 14.72 -17.90
N SER A 70 -0.14 15.17 -19.16
CA SER A 70 -1.09 16.17 -19.68
C SER A 70 -2.25 15.56 -20.46
N CYS A 71 -3.49 15.85 -20.04
CA CYS A 71 -4.70 15.44 -20.75
C CYS A 71 -4.73 15.98 -22.20
N LEU A 72 -4.40 17.26 -22.41
CA LEU A 72 -4.37 17.87 -23.75
C LEU A 72 -3.33 17.19 -24.65
N THR A 73 -2.14 16.91 -24.12
CA THR A 73 -1.09 16.21 -24.86
C THR A 73 -1.55 14.79 -25.25
N ALA A 74 -2.22 14.10 -24.34
CA ALA A 74 -2.77 12.76 -24.59
C ALA A 74 -3.88 12.78 -25.65
N VAL A 75 -4.84 13.72 -25.56
CA VAL A 75 -5.88 13.91 -26.59
C VAL A 75 -5.26 14.15 -27.97
N ALA A 76 -4.25 15.02 -28.05
CA ALA A 76 -3.57 15.31 -29.30
C ALA A 76 -2.82 14.08 -29.84
N TRP A 77 -2.22 13.25 -28.98
CA TRP A 77 -1.58 12.00 -29.36
C TRP A 77 -2.58 11.02 -29.98
N TRP A 78 -3.72 10.77 -29.32
CA TRP A 78 -4.76 9.88 -29.82
C TRP A 78 -5.30 10.35 -31.18
N LYS A 79 -5.58 11.65 -31.32
CA LYS A 79 -6.07 12.24 -32.57
C LYS A 79 -5.04 12.11 -33.71
N ARG A 80 -3.76 12.40 -33.44
CA ARG A 80 -2.68 12.25 -34.44
C ARG A 80 -2.50 10.80 -34.88
N ALA A 81 -2.70 9.84 -33.98
CA ALA A 81 -2.63 8.42 -34.30
C ALA A 81 -3.86 7.91 -35.06
N GLY A 82 -4.91 8.73 -35.26
CA GLY A 82 -6.19 8.26 -35.80
C GLY A 82 -6.96 7.34 -34.84
N ARG A 83 -6.67 7.43 -33.54
CA ARG A 83 -7.12 6.54 -32.47
C ARG A 83 -8.00 7.27 -31.46
N TRP A 84 -8.96 8.04 -31.99
CA TRP A 84 -9.92 8.82 -31.20
C TRP A 84 -11.34 8.37 -31.53
N SER A 85 -12.20 8.26 -30.51
CA SER A 85 -13.61 7.93 -30.66
C SER A 85 -14.50 8.84 -29.81
N ASN A 86 -15.74 9.01 -30.28
CA ASN A 86 -16.82 9.64 -29.49
C ASN A 86 -17.62 8.60 -28.69
N TYR A 87 -17.25 7.32 -28.78
CA TYR A 87 -17.91 6.20 -28.10
C TYR A 87 -16.96 5.56 -27.08
N PRO A 88 -17.49 5.00 -25.98
CA PRO A 88 -16.66 4.34 -24.99
C PRO A 88 -15.88 3.16 -25.57
N VAL A 89 -14.66 2.98 -25.05
CA VAL A 89 -13.74 1.91 -25.41
C VAL A 89 -13.34 1.18 -24.13
N LEU A 90 -13.59 -0.12 -24.05
CA LEU A 90 -13.22 -0.89 -22.86
C LEU A 90 -11.69 -0.91 -22.72
N GLY A 91 -11.20 -0.55 -21.53
CA GLY A 91 -9.77 -0.35 -21.26
C GLY A 91 -9.14 0.84 -21.97
N GLY A 92 -9.93 1.73 -22.57
CA GLY A 92 -9.46 3.00 -23.14
C GLY A 92 -9.63 4.17 -22.17
N PRO A 93 -8.90 5.29 -22.36
CA PRO A 93 -9.08 6.49 -21.56
C PRO A 93 -10.32 7.27 -22.02
N PHE A 94 -11.02 7.88 -21.07
CA PHE A 94 -11.98 8.97 -21.34
C PHE A 94 -11.35 10.33 -21.02
N TYR A 95 -11.87 11.40 -21.61
CA TYR A 95 -11.41 12.77 -21.35
C TYR A 95 -12.60 13.71 -21.06
N LEU A 96 -12.38 14.68 -20.16
CA LEU A 96 -13.37 15.67 -19.74
C LEU A 96 -12.92 17.11 -20.01
N GLY A 97 -13.91 18.00 -20.02
CA GLY A 97 -13.71 19.45 -20.06
C GLY A 97 -13.38 19.98 -21.46
N PRO A 98 -13.11 21.29 -21.56
CA PRO A 98 -12.76 21.94 -22.82
C PRO A 98 -11.59 21.21 -23.50
N ASP A 99 -11.82 20.81 -24.75
CA ASP A 99 -10.86 20.04 -25.57
C ASP A 99 -10.36 18.72 -24.95
N GLY A 100 -11.05 18.21 -23.92
CA GLY A 100 -10.64 17.03 -23.17
C GLY A 100 -9.47 17.28 -22.21
N GLY A 101 -9.21 18.53 -21.85
CA GLY A 101 -8.01 18.94 -21.10
C GLY A 101 -8.11 18.88 -19.58
N THR A 102 -9.29 18.63 -19.00
CA THR A 102 -9.51 18.83 -17.55
C THR A 102 -9.25 17.59 -16.72
N HIS A 103 -9.70 16.42 -17.17
CA HIS A 103 -9.58 15.19 -16.38
C HIS A 103 -9.68 13.95 -17.27
N THR A 104 -9.13 12.84 -16.78
CA THR A 104 -9.14 11.55 -17.48
C THR A 104 -9.14 10.39 -16.50
N GLY A 105 -9.49 9.21 -17.01
CA GLY A 105 -9.32 7.92 -16.36
C GLY A 105 -9.65 6.82 -17.35
N THR A 106 -9.64 5.57 -16.90
CA THR A 106 -9.80 4.41 -17.77
C THR A 106 -11.18 3.80 -17.63
N VAL A 107 -11.84 3.51 -18.76
CA VAL A 107 -13.14 2.83 -18.81
C VAL A 107 -12.97 1.35 -18.51
N VAL A 108 -13.57 0.87 -17.42
CA VAL A 108 -13.60 -0.54 -17.03
C VAL A 108 -14.97 -1.20 -17.27
N GLY A 109 -15.98 -0.41 -17.62
CA GLY A 109 -17.25 -0.90 -18.11
C GLY A 109 -18.07 0.20 -18.76
N TYR A 110 -19.04 -0.17 -19.59
CA TYR A 110 -19.98 0.75 -20.19
C TYR A 110 -21.28 0.05 -20.61
N ASP A 111 -22.36 0.83 -20.65
CA ASP A 111 -23.65 0.45 -21.23
C ASP A 111 -24.14 1.52 -22.20
N ALA A 112 -25.44 1.50 -22.53
CA ALA A 112 -26.05 2.45 -23.44
C ALA A 112 -25.94 3.92 -23.00
N THR A 113 -25.84 4.19 -21.69
CA THR A 113 -25.96 5.53 -21.10
C THR A 113 -24.80 5.92 -20.21
N THR A 114 -24.10 4.96 -19.60
CA THR A 114 -23.05 5.22 -18.61
C THR A 114 -21.73 4.52 -18.95
N ILE A 115 -20.67 5.03 -18.32
CA ILE A 115 -19.37 4.36 -18.21
C ILE A 115 -19.04 4.15 -16.73
N THR A 116 -18.42 3.03 -16.42
CA THR A 116 -17.73 2.75 -15.16
C THR A 116 -16.23 2.94 -15.39
N THR A 117 -15.58 3.70 -14.52
CA THR A 117 -14.21 4.20 -14.72
C THR A 117 -13.35 4.03 -13.47
N VAL A 118 -12.04 3.84 -13.66
CA VAL A 118 -11.02 4.00 -12.61
C VAL A 118 -10.27 5.31 -12.86
N GLU A 119 -10.19 6.16 -11.85
CA GLU A 119 -9.70 7.53 -11.97
C GLU A 119 -8.76 7.88 -10.83
N GLY A 120 -7.52 8.25 -11.16
CA GLY A 120 -6.57 8.84 -10.22
C GLY A 120 -6.77 10.34 -10.10
N ASN A 121 -6.26 10.95 -9.03
CA ASN A 121 -6.53 12.34 -8.69
C ASN A 121 -8.03 12.66 -8.80
N SER A 122 -8.86 11.79 -8.22
CA SER A 122 -10.29 12.04 -8.07
C SER A 122 -10.69 12.00 -6.61
N ASN A 123 -11.98 12.19 -6.34
CA ASN A 123 -12.58 12.13 -5.03
C ASN A 123 -14.06 11.72 -5.16
N ASN A 124 -14.70 11.41 -4.02
CA ASN A 124 -16.12 11.07 -3.97
C ASN A 124 -17.06 12.30 -3.91
N ASN A 125 -16.58 13.46 -3.45
CA ASN A 125 -17.44 14.64 -3.20
C ASN A 125 -17.49 15.65 -4.36
N GLY A 126 -16.82 15.39 -5.48
CA GLY A 126 -16.80 16.29 -6.63
C GLY A 126 -15.94 17.55 -6.46
N SER A 127 -15.01 17.55 -5.49
CA SER A 127 -14.03 18.63 -5.33
C SER A 127 -13.13 18.73 -6.57
N ALA A 128 -12.65 19.93 -6.88
CA ALA A 128 -11.74 20.18 -7.99
C ALA A 128 -10.34 19.54 -7.76
N GLU A 129 -9.96 19.34 -6.50
CA GLU A 129 -8.73 18.66 -6.11
C GLU A 129 -9.03 17.21 -5.74
N GLY A 130 -8.45 16.28 -6.48
CA GLY A 130 -8.53 14.86 -6.19
C GLY A 130 -7.59 14.46 -5.06
N ASP A 131 -7.93 13.38 -4.36
CA ASP A 131 -7.15 12.87 -3.23
C ASP A 131 -6.73 11.41 -3.36
N GLY A 132 -7.15 10.73 -4.42
CA GLY A 132 -6.88 9.31 -4.57
C GLY A 132 -7.43 8.68 -5.84
N VAL A 133 -7.45 7.35 -5.84
CA VAL A 133 -7.96 6.52 -6.93
C VAL A 133 -9.35 6.01 -6.62
N TYR A 134 -10.30 6.26 -7.52
CA TYR A 134 -11.71 5.94 -7.31
C TYR A 134 -12.33 5.19 -8.49
N LEU A 135 -13.27 4.31 -8.15
CA LEU A 135 -14.23 3.78 -9.10
C LEU A 135 -15.40 4.76 -9.24
N LYS A 136 -15.71 5.21 -10.47
CA LYS A 136 -16.82 6.15 -10.70
C LYS A 136 -17.76 5.63 -11.77
N THR A 137 -19.01 6.08 -11.68
CA THR A 137 -19.99 5.95 -12.76
C THR A 137 -20.23 7.34 -13.34
N ARG A 138 -20.12 7.47 -14.65
CA ARG A 138 -20.31 8.73 -15.37
C ARG A 138 -21.31 8.58 -16.49
N SER A 139 -22.08 9.64 -16.73
CA SER A 139 -22.90 9.71 -17.94
C SER A 139 -22.01 9.80 -19.17
N ARG A 140 -22.31 9.01 -20.21
CA ARG A 140 -21.64 9.10 -21.51
C ARG A 140 -21.76 10.49 -22.14
N SER A 141 -22.85 11.21 -21.85
CA SER A 141 -23.07 12.57 -22.38
C SER A 141 -22.16 13.64 -21.79
N SER A 142 -21.54 13.37 -20.63
CA SER A 142 -20.59 14.30 -20.00
C SER A 142 -19.15 14.16 -20.52
N ILE A 143 -18.89 13.20 -21.40
CA ILE A 143 -17.54 12.84 -21.84
C ILE A 143 -17.21 13.57 -23.14
N TYR A 144 -16.03 14.21 -23.19
CA TYR A 144 -15.55 14.90 -24.39
C TYR A 144 -15.18 13.90 -25.51
N GLY A 145 -14.51 12.81 -25.14
CA GLY A 145 -14.22 11.69 -26.03
C GLY A 145 -13.27 10.67 -25.41
N TYR A 146 -12.85 9.72 -26.23
CA TYR A 146 -12.15 8.52 -25.79
C TYR A 146 -10.93 8.24 -26.66
N GLY A 147 -9.84 7.81 -26.02
CA GLY A 147 -8.71 7.21 -26.71
C GLY A 147 -8.99 5.75 -27.06
N VAL A 148 -8.38 5.25 -28.14
CA VAL A 148 -8.58 3.88 -28.63
C VAL A 148 -7.25 3.12 -28.60
N PRO A 149 -6.86 2.46 -27.50
CA PRO A 149 -5.60 1.71 -27.43
C PRO A 149 -5.55 0.56 -28.43
N ALA A 150 -4.37 0.29 -29.00
CA ALA A 150 -4.18 -0.73 -30.04
C ALA A 150 -3.87 -2.11 -29.46
N TYR A 151 -4.76 -2.60 -28.60
CA TYR A 151 -4.65 -3.92 -27.99
C TYR A 151 -4.50 -5.03 -29.06
N PRO A 152 -3.51 -5.94 -28.91
CA PRO A 152 -3.33 -7.07 -29.82
C PRO A 152 -4.57 -7.97 -29.93
N GLU A 153 -5.33 -8.12 -28.84
CA GLU A 153 -6.59 -8.85 -28.79
C GLU A 153 -7.80 -8.12 -29.43
N GLY A 154 -7.56 -7.01 -30.12
CA GLY A 154 -8.58 -6.20 -30.79
C GLY A 154 -9.19 -5.13 -29.87
N THR A 155 -10.16 -4.36 -30.39
CA THR A 155 -10.84 -3.29 -29.65
C THR A 155 -12.25 -3.71 -29.28
N ILE A 156 -12.69 -3.42 -28.04
CA ILE A 156 -14.09 -3.53 -27.63
C ILE A 156 -14.63 -2.12 -27.41
N SER A 157 -15.57 -1.69 -28.25
CA SER A 157 -16.14 -0.35 -28.20
C SER A 157 -17.59 -0.33 -28.66
N ALA A 158 -18.34 0.68 -28.18
CA ALA A 158 -19.65 1.01 -28.72
C ALA A 158 -19.58 1.78 -30.05
N ASP A 159 -18.39 2.14 -30.54
CA ASP A 159 -18.22 2.77 -31.86
C ASP A 159 -18.62 1.78 -32.97
N PRO A 160 -19.60 2.09 -33.83
CA PRO A 160 -19.97 1.22 -34.95
C PRO A 160 -18.80 0.88 -35.87
N ARG A 161 -17.81 1.78 -35.99
CA ARG A 161 -16.59 1.54 -36.79
C ARG A 161 -15.63 0.54 -36.15
N LEU A 162 -15.80 0.24 -34.86
CA LEU A 162 -14.95 -0.63 -34.04
C LEU A 162 -15.74 -1.82 -33.46
N GLY A 163 -16.82 -2.23 -34.14
CA GLY A 163 -17.62 -3.40 -33.78
C GLY A 163 -18.96 -3.11 -33.11
N GLY A 164 -19.20 -1.88 -32.63
CA GLY A 164 -20.52 -1.42 -32.18
C GLY A 164 -21.13 -2.20 -31.01
N ARG A 165 -20.32 -2.76 -30.11
CA ARG A 165 -20.80 -3.54 -28.96
C ARG A 165 -21.51 -2.63 -27.97
N ALA A 166 -22.81 -2.83 -27.77
CA ALA A 166 -23.69 -1.95 -26.98
C ALA A 166 -23.29 -1.82 -25.49
N SER A 167 -22.75 -2.88 -24.90
CA SER A 167 -22.23 -2.89 -23.54
C SER A 167 -21.06 -3.84 -23.39
N ALA A 168 -20.13 -3.49 -22.51
CA ALA A 168 -19.03 -4.35 -22.12
C ALA A 168 -18.54 -3.95 -20.74
N ALA A 169 -18.04 -4.92 -19.99
CA ALA A 169 -17.28 -4.70 -18.78
C ALA A 169 -16.05 -5.59 -18.85
N VAL A 170 -14.95 -5.14 -18.24
CA VAL A 170 -13.85 -6.06 -17.94
C VAL A 170 -14.45 -7.11 -17.04
N SER A 171 -14.08 -8.37 -17.25
CA SER A 171 -14.43 -9.41 -16.30
C SER A 171 -14.00 -8.88 -14.94
N THR A 172 -14.96 -8.65 -14.03
CA THR A 172 -14.60 -8.64 -12.62
C THR A 172 -13.80 -9.92 -12.45
N PRO A 173 -12.59 -9.87 -11.89
CA PRO A 173 -12.02 -11.10 -11.39
C PRO A 173 -13.17 -11.77 -10.63
N THR A 174 -13.55 -12.99 -11.02
CA THR A 174 -14.18 -13.89 -10.05
C THR A 174 -13.39 -13.65 -8.78
N PRO A 175 -14.00 -13.35 -7.63
CA PRO A 175 -13.22 -13.12 -6.42
C PRO A 175 -12.38 -14.37 -6.20
N VAL A 176 -11.14 -14.30 -6.67
CA VAL A 176 -10.01 -15.06 -6.19
C VAL A 176 -9.95 -14.53 -4.79
N GLN A 177 -10.58 -15.31 -3.90
CA GLN A 177 -10.30 -15.48 -2.50
C GLN A 177 -9.81 -14.21 -1.78
N GLU A 178 -10.54 -13.82 -0.74
CA GLU A 178 -10.37 -12.62 0.12
C GLU A 178 -8.95 -12.33 0.66
N ASP A 179 -7.91 -13.06 0.24
CA ASP A 179 -6.53 -13.02 0.72
C ASP A 179 -5.73 -11.76 0.31
N ASP A 180 -6.12 -11.04 -0.76
CA ASP A 180 -5.31 -9.92 -1.30
C ASP A 180 -5.97 -8.52 -1.25
N MET A 181 -7.15 -8.38 -0.62
CA MET A 181 -7.67 -7.03 -0.33
C MET A 181 -6.94 -6.43 0.88
N PRO A 182 -6.48 -5.16 0.82
CA PRO A 182 -6.04 -4.49 2.04
C PRO A 182 -7.21 -4.47 3.03
N LEU A 183 -6.98 -5.00 4.23
CA LEU A 183 -7.99 -5.03 5.29
C LEU A 183 -8.53 -3.62 5.51
N THR A 184 -9.86 -3.48 5.53
CA THR A 184 -10.46 -2.20 5.92
C THR A 184 -10.15 -1.94 7.40
N ASP A 185 -10.19 -0.67 7.84
CA ASP A 185 -10.02 -0.35 9.27
C ASP A 185 -11.02 -1.12 10.15
N ASN A 186 -12.23 -1.38 9.65
CA ASN A 186 -13.22 -2.20 10.32
C ASN A 186 -12.81 -3.68 10.41
N ASP A 187 -12.19 -4.24 9.37
CA ASP A 187 -11.71 -5.62 9.39
C ASP A 187 -10.49 -5.77 10.30
N ILE A 188 -9.56 -4.82 10.25
CA ILE A 188 -8.43 -4.74 11.18
C ILE A 188 -8.95 -4.67 12.62
N GLN A 189 -9.93 -3.81 12.89
CA GLN A 189 -10.49 -3.66 14.24
C GLN A 189 -11.22 -4.93 14.70
N ARG A 190 -11.98 -5.59 13.81
CA ARG A 190 -12.68 -6.84 14.12
C ARG A 190 -11.72 -7.97 14.43
N VAL A 191 -10.69 -8.17 13.60
CA VAL A 191 -9.66 -9.21 13.80
C VAL A 191 -8.85 -8.90 15.06
N SER A 192 -8.41 -7.65 15.24
CA SER A 192 -7.69 -7.20 16.44
C SER A 192 -8.49 -7.49 17.71
N ASN A 193 -9.79 -7.15 17.74
CA ASN A 193 -10.65 -7.44 18.89
C ASN A 193 -10.80 -8.94 19.14
N ALA A 194 -10.94 -9.75 18.09
CA ALA A 194 -11.06 -11.20 18.22
C ALA A 194 -9.78 -11.86 18.74
N VAL A 195 -8.62 -11.47 18.20
CA VAL A 195 -7.31 -12.00 18.58
C VAL A 195 -6.96 -11.58 20.00
N TRP A 196 -6.97 -10.28 20.28
CA TRP A 196 -6.52 -9.77 21.58
C TRP A 196 -7.54 -9.99 22.69
N GLY A 197 -8.83 -10.11 22.35
CA GLY A 197 -9.89 -10.48 23.27
C GLY A 197 -10.00 -11.99 23.54
N TYR A 198 -9.26 -12.83 22.80
CA TYR A 198 -9.31 -14.28 22.96
C TYR A 198 -8.90 -14.68 24.37
N ARG A 199 -9.66 -15.59 24.98
CA ARG A 199 -9.47 -15.98 26.38
C ARG A 199 -8.47 -17.12 26.46
N LEU A 200 -7.29 -16.82 27.00
CA LEU A 200 -6.24 -17.80 27.29
C LEU A 200 -6.17 -18.08 28.79
N PRO A 201 -5.69 -19.27 29.20
CA PRO A 201 -5.40 -19.54 30.60
C PRO A 201 -4.40 -18.53 31.15
N ASP A 202 -4.69 -17.99 32.32
CA ASP A 202 -3.79 -17.11 33.05
C ASP A 202 -2.55 -17.91 33.50
N PRO A 203 -1.34 -17.48 33.14
CA PRO A 203 -0.11 -18.22 33.47
C PRO A 203 0.20 -18.23 34.98
N ASP A 204 -0.34 -17.29 35.75
CA ASP A 204 -0.07 -17.15 37.18
C ASP A 204 -1.22 -17.64 38.06
N VAL A 205 -2.45 -17.74 37.51
CA VAL A 205 -3.65 -18.11 38.26
C VAL A 205 -4.35 -19.33 37.63
N PRO A 206 -4.14 -20.54 38.16
CA PRO A 206 -4.77 -21.75 37.65
C PRO A 206 -6.30 -21.63 37.59
N GLY A 207 -6.88 -21.93 36.43
CA GLY A 207 -8.33 -21.93 36.21
C GLY A 207 -8.94 -20.56 35.88
N ARG A 208 -8.16 -19.48 35.87
CA ARG A 208 -8.60 -18.16 35.39
C ARG A 208 -8.29 -18.02 33.90
N ALA A 209 -9.20 -17.40 33.15
CA ALA A 209 -8.97 -17.04 31.76
C ALA A 209 -8.92 -15.51 31.59
N VAL A 210 -7.88 -15.01 30.94
CA VAL A 210 -7.62 -13.58 30.69
C VAL A 210 -7.49 -13.34 29.19
N ALA A 211 -7.65 -12.09 28.74
CA ALA A 211 -7.55 -11.78 27.32
C ALA A 211 -6.09 -11.92 26.86
N ALA A 212 -5.86 -12.39 25.63
CA ALA A 212 -4.51 -12.54 25.07
C ALA A 212 -3.73 -11.21 25.08
N GLY A 213 -4.41 -10.09 24.85
CA GLY A 213 -3.82 -8.75 24.94
C GLY A 213 -3.34 -8.41 26.36
N ASP A 214 -4.07 -8.85 27.39
CA ASP A 214 -3.67 -8.65 28.79
C ASP A 214 -2.42 -9.46 29.13
N ILE A 215 -2.30 -10.68 28.61
CA ILE A 215 -1.10 -11.54 28.78
C ILE A 215 0.11 -10.92 28.09
N GLN A 216 -0.06 -10.38 26.88
CA GLN A 216 1.01 -9.73 26.15
C GLN A 216 1.48 -8.47 26.89
N ALA A 217 0.55 -7.60 27.29
CA ALA A 217 0.86 -6.39 28.06
C ALA A 217 1.55 -6.72 29.40
N TYR A 218 1.10 -7.77 30.08
CA TYR A 218 1.74 -8.25 31.30
C TYR A 218 3.18 -8.75 31.04
N SER A 219 3.39 -9.52 29.98
CA SER A 219 4.71 -10.03 29.59
C SER A 219 5.67 -8.89 29.24
N ASP A 220 5.21 -7.89 28.49
CA ASP A 220 6.00 -6.71 28.12
C ASP A 220 6.36 -5.86 29.35
N HIS A 221 5.43 -5.72 30.30
CA HIS A 221 5.71 -5.07 31.58
C HIS A 221 6.79 -5.83 32.37
N ARG A 222 6.68 -7.16 32.46
CA ARG A 222 7.69 -8.00 33.15
C ARG A 222 9.05 -7.93 32.47
N HIS A 223 9.11 -7.97 31.13
CA HIS A 223 10.35 -7.78 30.38
C HIS A 223 10.96 -6.41 30.63
N THR A 224 10.15 -5.35 30.66
CA THR A 224 10.62 -4.00 30.98
C THR A 224 11.20 -3.93 32.40
N VAL A 225 10.54 -4.54 33.39
CA VAL A 225 11.04 -4.60 34.77
C VAL A 225 12.36 -5.37 34.86
N LEU A 226 12.47 -6.51 34.19
CA LEU A 226 13.69 -7.30 34.13
C LEU A 226 14.82 -6.54 33.44
N TYR A 227 14.54 -5.90 32.30
CA TYR A 227 15.49 -5.07 31.58
C TYR A 227 16.04 -3.95 32.47
N ASN A 228 15.17 -3.22 33.17
CA ASN A 228 15.59 -2.15 34.08
C ASN A 228 16.47 -2.67 35.24
N ARG A 229 16.19 -3.88 35.74
CA ARG A 229 17.03 -4.53 36.76
C ARG A 229 18.40 -4.90 36.20
N VAL A 230 18.47 -5.44 34.99
CA VAL A 230 19.75 -5.76 34.33
C VAL A 230 20.59 -4.51 34.13
N VAL A 231 19.99 -3.41 33.64
CA VAL A 231 20.69 -2.13 33.49
C VAL A 231 21.20 -1.60 34.83
N ALA A 232 20.39 -1.68 35.89
CA ALA A 232 20.82 -1.28 37.23
C ALA A 232 21.99 -2.15 37.75
N SER A 233 21.96 -3.47 37.52
CA SER A 233 23.06 -4.37 37.87
C SER A 233 24.33 -4.08 37.07
N GLN A 234 24.22 -3.77 35.77
CA GLN A 234 25.35 -3.34 34.95
C GLN A 234 25.97 -2.05 35.47
N GLY A 235 25.16 -1.07 35.87
CA GLY A 235 25.65 0.17 36.49
C GLY A 235 26.37 -0.08 37.81
N ALA A 236 25.86 -1.00 38.65
CA ALA A 236 26.52 -1.39 39.89
C ALA A 236 27.86 -2.11 39.64
N ILE A 237 27.93 -2.98 38.62
CA ILE A 237 29.18 -3.64 38.20
C ILE A 237 30.19 -2.58 37.75
N ALA A 238 29.80 -1.64 36.89
CA ALA A 238 30.69 -0.56 36.45
C ALA A 238 31.23 0.28 37.62
N ALA A 239 30.37 0.64 38.58
CA ALA A 239 30.80 1.37 39.77
C ALA A 239 31.79 0.58 40.64
N LEU A 240 31.60 -0.74 40.77
CA LEU A 240 32.54 -1.62 41.46
C LEU A 240 33.87 -1.74 40.70
N THR A 241 33.83 -1.87 39.38
CA THR A 241 35.03 -1.88 38.53
C THR A 241 35.85 -0.62 38.73
N ASP A 242 35.22 0.56 38.75
CA ASP A 242 35.88 1.84 39.00
C ASP A 242 36.51 1.92 40.40
N LEU A 243 35.83 1.39 41.43
CA LEU A 243 36.37 1.33 42.78
C LEU A 243 37.59 0.41 42.88
N VAL A 244 37.53 -0.77 42.25
CA VAL A 244 38.64 -1.71 42.18
C VAL A 244 39.82 -1.07 41.45
N ALA A 245 39.57 -0.45 40.29
CA ALA A 245 40.58 0.28 39.52
C ALA A 245 41.30 1.36 40.32
N LYS A 246 40.60 2.05 41.24
CA LYS A 246 41.19 3.06 42.13
C LYS A 246 41.96 2.45 43.31
N GLY A 247 41.63 1.22 43.71
CA GLY A 247 42.24 0.53 44.85
C GLY A 247 43.42 -0.37 44.51
N THR A 248 43.64 -0.68 43.22
CA THR A 248 44.77 -1.49 42.75
C THR A 248 45.96 -0.63 42.37
N ASN A 249 47.12 -0.86 42.99
CA ASN A 249 48.36 -0.15 42.60
C ASN A 249 49.11 -0.81 41.43
N ASP A 250 48.76 -2.07 41.10
CA ASP A 250 49.50 -2.90 40.14
C ASP A 250 48.84 -2.97 38.75
N LEU A 251 47.61 -2.45 38.61
CA LEU A 251 46.81 -2.48 37.38
C LEU A 251 46.22 -1.11 37.09
N THR A 252 46.19 -0.72 35.82
CA THR A 252 45.50 0.48 35.35
C THR A 252 43.99 0.26 35.27
N ALA A 253 43.19 1.33 35.32
CA ALA A 253 41.74 1.26 35.20
C ALA A 253 41.27 0.55 33.92
N ALA A 254 41.97 0.75 32.80
CA ALA A 254 41.67 0.09 31.54
C ALA A 254 41.91 -1.44 31.60
N GLN A 255 42.96 -1.88 32.30
CA GLN A 255 43.25 -3.32 32.49
C GLN A 255 42.21 -3.98 33.39
N VAL A 256 41.71 -3.27 34.41
CA VAL A 256 40.64 -3.76 35.28
C VAL A 256 39.31 -3.89 34.51
N GLN A 257 38.94 -2.90 33.69
CA GLN A 257 37.74 -2.98 32.84
C GLN A 257 37.83 -4.15 31.85
N GLN A 258 38.97 -4.31 31.17
CA GLN A 258 39.18 -5.41 30.21
C GLN A 258 39.06 -6.79 30.89
N ALA A 259 39.56 -6.94 32.11
CA ALA A 259 39.45 -8.19 32.87
C ALA A 259 37.99 -8.51 33.27
N VAL A 260 37.21 -7.48 33.63
CA VAL A 260 35.78 -7.64 33.95
C VAL A 260 35.00 -8.07 32.72
N ASP A 261 35.19 -7.40 31.57
CA ASP A 261 34.49 -7.73 30.32
C ASP A 261 34.76 -9.18 29.89
N ALA A 262 36.02 -9.62 29.95
CA ALA A 262 36.41 -11.00 29.66
C ALA A 262 35.85 -12.04 30.65
N SER A 263 35.51 -11.63 31.87
CA SER A 263 34.94 -12.51 32.90
C SER A 263 33.42 -12.71 32.76
N ILE A 264 32.71 -11.71 32.20
CA ILE A 264 31.25 -11.75 32.02
C ILE A 264 30.85 -12.91 31.10
N GLU A 265 31.55 -13.11 29.98
CA GLU A 265 31.27 -14.23 29.06
C GLU A 265 31.44 -15.59 29.74
N ARG A 266 32.44 -15.73 30.62
CA ARG A 266 32.70 -16.98 31.37
C ARG A 266 31.66 -17.23 32.45
N PHE A 267 31.19 -16.18 33.12
CA PHE A 267 30.14 -16.28 34.14
C PHE A 267 28.80 -16.67 33.52
N MET A 268 28.43 -16.07 32.40
CA MET A 268 27.14 -16.32 31.72
C MET A 268 27.07 -17.73 31.10
N ALA A 269 28.19 -18.29 30.64
CA ALA A 269 28.26 -19.67 30.14
C ALA A 269 27.90 -20.73 31.19
N GLY A 270 28.07 -20.44 32.49
CA GLY A 270 27.73 -21.35 33.59
C GLY A 270 26.28 -21.29 34.07
N ALA A 271 25.49 -20.30 33.62
CA ALA A 271 24.18 -19.97 34.20
C ALA A 271 22.96 -20.35 33.33
N SER A 272 23.15 -21.09 32.24
CA SER A 272 22.07 -21.35 31.27
C SER A 272 20.86 -22.09 31.87
N VAL A 273 19.66 -21.53 31.69
CA VAL A 273 18.37 -22.16 31.98
C VAL A 273 17.77 -22.64 30.65
N GLN A 274 17.52 -23.96 30.54
CA GLN A 274 16.87 -24.56 29.39
C GLN A 274 15.37 -24.23 29.40
N VAL A 275 14.90 -23.42 28.46
CA VAL A 275 13.47 -23.18 28.24
C VAL A 275 12.98 -24.17 27.19
N THR A 276 12.20 -25.17 27.62
CA THR A 276 11.53 -26.10 26.70
C THR A 276 10.22 -25.48 26.23
N VAL A 277 10.13 -25.13 24.95
CA VAL A 277 8.89 -24.63 24.34
C VAL A 277 8.10 -25.83 23.83
N ASN A 278 6.99 -26.17 24.51
CA ASN A 278 6.05 -27.17 24.00
C ASN A 278 5.05 -26.51 23.06
N SER A 279 5.16 -26.75 21.76
CA SER A 279 4.16 -26.32 20.79
C SER A 279 2.95 -27.28 20.80
N THR A 280 1.81 -26.82 21.29
CA THR A 280 0.53 -27.51 21.09
C THR A 280 -0.14 -27.00 19.83
N THR A 281 -0.24 -27.86 18.80
CA THR A 281 -0.99 -27.60 17.57
C THR A 281 -2.49 -27.47 17.86
N PRO A 282 -3.20 -26.44 17.37
CA PRO A 282 -4.65 -26.37 17.51
C PRO A 282 -5.32 -27.49 16.71
N LYS A 283 -6.22 -28.25 17.34
CA LYS A 283 -7.12 -29.18 16.64
C LYS A 283 -8.19 -28.37 15.92
N GLY A 284 -8.28 -28.55 14.61
CA GLY A 284 -9.33 -27.94 13.78
C GLY A 284 -10.70 -28.52 14.08
N ASN A 285 -11.71 -27.65 14.11
CA ASN A 285 -13.11 -27.94 13.89
C ASN A 285 -13.60 -27.01 12.77
#